data_AF-A0A937CUM0-F1
#
_entry.id   AF-A0A937CUM0-F1
#
_cell.length_a   1.000
_cell.length_b   1.000
_cell.length_c   1.000
_cell.angle_alpha   90.00
_cell.angle_beta   90.00
_cell.angle_gamma   90.00
#
_symmetry.space_group_name_H-M   'P 1'
#
loop_
_entity.id
_entity.type
_entity.pdbx_description
1 polymer ?
#
loop_
_entity_poly.entity_id
_entity_poly.type
_entity_poly.pdbx_seq_one_letter_code
_entity_poly.pdbx_strand_id
1 'polypeptide(L)'
;MTTTHHHATVTVGKYLISPLTKLVEGGWFACSVSIRAGSGRGTTDRVVRLTRIFRDRLAAADYALQEGLRWVAAPAARAAA
;
A
#
# COMPACT_ATOMS: atom_id res chain seq x y z
N MET A 1 -22.63 0.89 -0.27
CA MET A 1 -21.64 0.52 -1.31
C MET A 1 -20.35 1.29 -1.01
N THR A 2 -19.27 0.63 -0.59
CA THR A 2 -18.01 1.31 -0.21
C THR A 2 -17.07 1.37 -1.42
N THR A 3 -16.74 2.57 -1.89
CA THR A 3 -15.83 2.79 -3.04
C THR A 3 -14.38 2.77 -2.59
N THR A 4 -13.55 2.01 -3.31
CA THR A 4 -12.09 2.06 -3.18
C THR A 4 -11.53 3.04 -4.20
N HIS A 5 -10.65 3.94 -3.78
CA HIS A 5 -9.96 4.90 -4.62
C HIS A 5 -8.49 4.53 -4.74
N HIS A 6 -8.01 4.52 -5.98
CA HIS A 6 -6.60 4.37 -6.33
C HIS A 6 -5.92 5.73 -6.35
N HIS A 7 -4.69 5.79 -5.84
CA HIS A 7 -3.87 7.00 -5.85
C HIS A 7 -2.66 6.83 -6.76
N ALA A 8 -1.87 7.91 -6.90
CA ALA A 8 -0.63 7.87 -7.68
C ALA A 8 0.29 6.75 -7.19
N THR A 9 0.79 5.95 -8.13
CA THR A 9 1.66 4.81 -7.85
C THR A 9 3.12 5.25 -7.94
N VAL A 10 4.00 4.55 -7.21
CA VAL A 10 5.45 4.83 -7.20
C VAL A 10 6.21 3.55 -7.51
N THR A 11 7.18 3.64 -8.43
CA THR A 11 8.06 2.52 -8.77
C THR A 11 9.39 2.65 -8.03
N VAL A 12 9.80 1.58 -7.34
CA VAL A 12 11.09 1.48 -6.65
C VAL A 12 11.77 0.18 -7.06
N GLY A 13 12.79 0.28 -7.93
CA GLY A 13 13.43 -0.89 -8.51
C GLY A 13 12.43 -1.78 -9.26
N LYS A 14 12.27 -3.03 -8.81
CA LYS A 14 11.32 -4.01 -9.36
C LYS A 14 9.90 -3.93 -8.77
N TYR A 15 9.66 -3.00 -7.84
CA TYR A 15 8.40 -2.91 -7.11
C TYR A 15 7.57 -1.74 -7.60
N LEU A 16 6.28 -1.98 -7.88
CA LEU A 16 5.27 -0.96 -8.07
C LEU A 16 4.41 -0.87 -6.81
N ILE A 17 4.40 0.29 -6.17
CA ILE A 17 3.67 0.58 -4.94
C ILE A 17 2.41 1.37 -5.30
N SER A 18 1.25 0.85 -4.93
CA SER A 18 -0.06 1.44 -5.25
C SER A 18 -0.86 1.68 -3.96
N PRO A 19 -0.95 2.93 -3.49
CA PRO A 19 -1.79 3.27 -2.34
C PRO A 19 -3.28 3.21 -2.70
N LEU A 20 -4.06 2.69 -1.76
CA LEU A 20 -5.49 2.46 -1.90
C LEU A 20 -6.20 3.03 -0.67
N THR A 21 -7.31 3.72 -0.89
CA THR A 21 -8.16 4.21 0.20
C THR A 21 -9.57 3.72 0.02
N LYS A 22 -10.24 3.39 1.12
CA LYS A 22 -11.63 2.93 1.11
C LYS A 22 -12.41 3.73 2.13
N LEU A 23 -13.51 4.35 1.70
CA LEU A 23 -14.46 4.98 2.62
C LEU A 23 -15.10 3.90 3.49
N VAL A 24 -15.07 4.11 4.81
CA VAL A 24 -15.72 3.27 5.82
C VAL A 24 -16.75 4.09 6.60
N GLU A 25 -17.46 3.44 7.53
CA GLU A 25 -18.52 4.08 8.30
C GLU A 25 -18.06 5.33 9.05
N GLY A 26 -18.97 6.28 9.24
CA GLY A 26 -18.71 7.52 9.96
C GLY A 26 -17.81 8.51 9.22
N GLY A 27 -17.60 8.36 7.91
CA GLY A 27 -16.81 9.30 7.11
C GLY A 27 -15.30 9.15 7.30
N TRP A 28 -14.84 7.96 7.68
CA TRP A 28 -13.42 7.65 7.82
C TRP A 28 -12.90 6.94 6.58
N PHE A 29 -11.58 6.99 6.38
CA PHE A 29 -10.87 6.32 5.31
C PHE A 29 -9.96 5.25 5.88
N ALA A 30 -10.21 3.99 5.52
CA ALA A 30 -9.24 2.92 5.71
C ALA A 30 -8.22 2.94 4.56
N CYS A 31 -6.98 2.57 4.86
CA CYS A 31 -5.91 2.57 3.90
C CYS A 31 -5.31 1.18 3.70
N SER A 32 -4.93 0.90 2.46
CA SER A 32 -4.24 -0.31 2.05
C SER A 32 -3.15 0.06 1.06
N VAL A 33 -2.16 -0.80 0.87
CA VAL A 33 -1.14 -0.66 -0.16
C VAL A 33 -0.99 -1.97 -0.93
N SER A 34 -1.00 -1.89 -2.25
CA SER A 34 -0.60 -2.98 -3.15
C SER A 34 0.87 -2.81 -3.48
N ILE A 35 1.65 -3.87 -3.31
CA ILE A 35 3.05 -3.95 -3.71
C ILE A 35 3.15 -5.06 -4.74
N ARG A 36 3.32 -4.66 -5.99
CA ARG A 36 3.56 -5.60 -7.08
C ARG A 36 5.06 -5.73 -7.31
N ALA A 37 5.59 -6.93 -7.19
CA ALA A 37 6.95 -7.24 -7.61
C ALA A 37 6.94 -7.77 -9.05
N GLY A 38 7.82 -7.25 -9.91
CA GLY A 38 7.95 -7.69 -11.30
C GLY A 38 9.39 -7.62 -11.80
N SER A 39 9.99 -8.78 -12.04
CA SER A 39 11.23 -8.95 -12.82
C SER A 39 11.29 -10.38 -13.34
N GLY A 40 10.71 -10.66 -14.52
CA GLY A 40 10.64 -12.00 -15.13
C GLY A 40 9.23 -12.52 -15.38
N ARG A 41 9.05 -13.85 -15.38
CA ARG A 41 7.82 -14.56 -15.82
C ARG A 41 6.64 -14.55 -14.83
N GLY A 42 6.79 -13.96 -13.65
CA GLY A 42 5.74 -13.87 -12.64
C GLY A 42 5.67 -12.47 -12.05
N THR A 43 4.47 -11.91 -11.97
CA THR A 43 4.18 -10.74 -11.14
C THR A 43 3.43 -11.23 -9.91
N THR A 44 3.89 -10.85 -8.71
CA THR A 44 3.19 -11.14 -7.47
C THR A 44 2.72 -9.83 -6.88
N ASP A 45 1.42 -9.73 -6.61
CA ASP A 45 0.83 -8.61 -5.90
C ASP A 45 0.63 -8.98 -4.43
N ARG A 46 1.11 -8.10 -3.54
CA ARG A 46 0.84 -8.18 -2.11
C ARG A 46 0.00 -6.98 -1.72
N VAL A 47 -1.26 -7.20 -1.39
CA VAL A 47 -2.12 -6.16 -0.80
C VAL A 47 -2.08 -6.27 0.70
N VAL A 48 -1.72 -5.19 1.38
CA VAL A 48 -1.77 -5.13 2.84
C VAL A 48 -2.72 -4.04 3.28
N ARG A 49 -3.61 -4.39 4.21
CA ARG A 49 -4.53 -3.46 4.86
C ARG A 49 -3.90 -2.95 6.14
N LEU A 50 -3.80 -1.64 6.26
CA LEU A 50 -3.22 -0.99 7.43
C LEU A 50 -4.32 -0.76 8.48
N THR A 51 -3.94 -0.76 9.75
CA THR A 51 -4.88 -0.63 10.88
C THR A 51 -5.26 0.82 11.17
N ARG A 52 -4.43 1.78 10.75
CA ARG A 52 -4.71 3.21 10.91
C ARG A 52 -5.80 3.67 9.93
N ILE A 53 -6.74 4.46 10.44
CA ILE A 53 -7.81 5.11 9.67
C ILE A 53 -7.69 6.64 9.80
N PHE A 54 -8.22 7.36 8.81
CA PHE A 54 -8.04 8.82 8.70
C PHE A 54 -9.36 9.53 8.40
N ARG A 55 -9.47 10.80 8.79
CA ARG A 55 -10.58 11.67 8.37
C ARG A 55 -10.38 12.24 6.97
N ASP A 56 -9.13 12.33 6.54
CA ASP A 56 -8.76 12.84 5.22
C ASP A 56 -8.30 11.70 4.31
N ARG A 57 -8.78 11.75 3.06
CA ARG A 57 -8.48 10.72 2.05
C ARG A 57 -7.04 10.79 1.59
N LEU A 58 -6.46 11.98 1.45
CA LEU A 58 -5.08 12.14 0.98
C LEU A 58 -4.09 11.68 2.06
N ALA A 59 -4.33 12.03 3.33
CA ALA A 59 -3.55 11.55 4.46
C ALA A 59 -3.53 10.01 4.56
N ALA A 60 -4.67 9.36 4.28
CA ALA A 60 -4.75 7.91 4.22
C ALA A 60 -3.89 7.32 3.09
N ALA A 61 -3.85 7.99 1.93
CA ALA A 61 -3.06 7.57 0.78
C ALA A 61 -1.56 7.78 1.01
N ASP A 62 -1.17 8.95 1.52
CA ASP A 62 0.22 9.29 1.84
C ASP A 62 0.77 8.32 2.88
N TYR A 63 -0.01 8.02 3.92
CA TYR A 63 0.38 7.03 4.92
C TYR A 63 0.59 5.65 4.30
N ALA A 64 -0.33 5.18 3.45
CA ALA A 64 -0.18 3.90 2.77
C ALA A 64 1.04 3.85 1.84
N LEU A 65 1.34 4.97 1.15
CA LEU A 65 2.54 5.09 0.32
C LEU A 65 3.82 4.99 1.16
N GLN A 66 3.89 5.72 2.26
CA GLN A 66 5.06 5.72 3.16
C GLN A 66 5.31 4.33 3.76
N GLU A 67 4.26 3.63 4.21
CA GLU A 67 4.40 2.25 4.72
C GLU A 67 4.84 1.28 3.61
N GLY A 68 4.31 1.42 2.39
CA GLY A 68 4.75 0.64 1.24
C GLY A 68 6.23 0.85 0.91
N LEU A 69 6.70 2.11 0.94
CA LEU A 69 8.10 2.47 0.73
C LEU A 69 9.00 1.86 1.82
N ARG A 70 8.58 1.92 3.08
CA ARG A 70 9.30 1.32 4.21
C ARG A 70 9.46 -0.19 4.06
N TRP A 71 8.44 -0.90 3.59
CA TRP A 71 8.55 -2.35 3.38
C TRP A 71 9.51 -2.73 2.27
N VAL A 72 9.56 -2.00 1.16
CA VAL A 72 10.51 -2.31 0.08
C VAL A 72 11.93 -1.85 0.40
N ALA A 73 12.08 -0.84 1.27
CA ALA A 73 13.36 -0.34 1.74
C ALA A 73 13.92 -1.16 2.91
N ALA A 74 13.08 -1.88 3.65
CA ALA A 74 13.53 -2.77 4.71
C ALA A 74 14.41 -3.88 4.09
N PRO A 75 15.62 -4.13 4.63
CA PRO A 75 16.39 -5.29 4.22
C PRO A 75 15.50 -6.53 4.39
N ALA A 76 15.45 -7.40 3.38
CA ALA A 76 14.74 -8.67 3.49
C ALA A 76 15.20 -9.30 4.81
N ALA A 77 14.30 -9.33 5.81
CA ALA A 77 14.63 -9.84 7.11
C ALA A 77 15.25 -11.20 6.86
N ARG A 78 16.56 -11.29 7.10
CA ARG A 78 17.34 -12.49 6.82
C ARG A 78 16.57 -13.58 7.54
N ALA A 79 16.06 -14.55 6.79
CA ALA A 79 15.45 -15.74 7.35
C ALA A 79 16.43 -16.27 8.40
N ALA A 80 16.07 -16.08 9.66
CA ALA A 80 16.79 -16.47 10.85
C ALA A 80 15.69 -16.95 11.79
N ALA A 81 15.67 -18.18 12.27
CA ALA A 81 16.54 -19.33 12.07
C ALA A 81 15.66 -20.57 12.27
#